data_AF-A0A3A3A878-F1
#
_entry.id   AF-A0A3A3A878-F1
#
_cell.length_a   1.000
_cell.length_b   1.000
_cell.length_c   1.000
_cell.angle_alpha   90.00
_cell.angle_beta   90.00
_cell.angle_gamma   90.00
#
_symmetry.space_group_name_H-M   'P 1'
#
loop_
_entity.id
_entity.type
_entity.pdbx_description
1 polymer ?
#
loop_
_entity_poly.entity_id
_entity_poly.type
_entity_poly.pdbx_seq_one_letter_code
_entity_poly.pdbx_strand_id
1 'polypeptide(L)'
;MAATTGFDTLDMSLYFGTPDQKQDFCKSLLGLLKARGCVKIQNHGIPNEKIHQLFDMTRKFFNLPFEEKMKAKHPPQANPNRGYSYVGQENVASISGYEKGRNPGTTRDIKETIDIGSKNDDLVDNIWIPEESLPGFRAS
;
A
#
# COMPACT_ATOMS: atom_id res chain seq x y z
N MET A 1 5.85 6.90 -36.90
CA MET A 1 6.55 7.34 -35.67
C MET A 1 5.52 8.02 -34.79
N ALA A 2 5.09 7.36 -33.72
CA ALA A 2 4.11 7.90 -32.78
C ALA A 2 4.82 8.29 -31.49
N ALA A 3 4.48 9.47 -30.98
CA ALA A 3 5.11 10.11 -29.83
C ALA A 3 5.05 9.23 -28.57
N THR A 4 6.20 9.01 -27.96
CA THR A 4 6.36 8.47 -26.60
C THR A 4 5.94 9.54 -25.59
N THR A 5 4.64 9.61 -25.30
CA THR A 5 4.11 10.49 -24.24
C THR A 5 3.55 9.65 -23.09
N GLY A 6 4.18 9.80 -21.92
CA GLY A 6 3.61 9.43 -20.62
C GLY A 6 3.88 7.99 -20.18
N PHE A 7 4.12 7.80 -18.88
CA PHE A 7 4.31 6.51 -18.20
C PHE A 7 3.53 5.37 -18.86
N ASP A 8 4.25 4.34 -19.32
CA ASP A 8 3.70 3.17 -19.99
C ASP A 8 2.60 2.52 -19.12
N THR A 9 1.36 2.80 -19.46
CA THR A 9 0.16 2.33 -18.75
C THR A 9 -0.37 1.12 -19.49
N LEU A 10 -0.48 -0.02 -18.79
CA LEU A 10 -1.01 -1.25 -19.35
C LEU A 10 -2.49 -1.41 -19.02
N ASP A 11 -3.25 -1.82 -20.02
CA ASP A 11 -4.66 -2.21 -19.87
C ASP A 11 -4.75 -3.67 -19.42
N MET A 12 -5.13 -3.90 -18.15
CA MET A 12 -5.23 -5.24 -17.59
C MET A 12 -6.45 -6.03 -18.07
N SER A 13 -7.42 -5.38 -18.74
CA SER A 13 -8.52 -6.12 -19.37
C SER A 13 -7.99 -7.11 -20.43
N LEU A 14 -6.86 -6.78 -21.08
CA LEU A 14 -6.19 -7.64 -22.06
C LEU A 14 -5.63 -8.93 -21.44
N TYR A 15 -5.29 -8.93 -20.14
CA TYR A 15 -4.87 -10.14 -19.44
C TYR A 15 -5.98 -11.18 -19.35
N PHE A 16 -7.24 -10.73 -19.33
CA PHE A 16 -8.44 -11.57 -19.29
C PHE A 16 -9.12 -11.72 -20.66
N GLY A 17 -8.51 -11.20 -21.73
CA GLY A 17 -9.00 -11.27 -23.10
C GLY A 17 -8.63 -12.58 -23.81
N THR A 18 -8.29 -12.50 -25.10
CA THR A 18 -7.84 -13.66 -25.88
C THR A 18 -6.46 -14.17 -25.43
N PRO A 19 -6.07 -15.41 -25.78
CA PRO A 19 -4.73 -15.92 -25.49
C PRO A 19 -3.60 -15.01 -25.98
N ASP A 20 -3.73 -14.44 -27.18
CA ASP A 20 -2.74 -13.53 -27.76
C ASP A 20 -2.67 -12.20 -26.99
N GLN A 21 -3.83 -11.61 -26.64
CA GLN A 21 -3.89 -10.40 -25.83
C GLN A 21 -3.24 -10.60 -24.46
N LYS A 22 -3.52 -11.74 -23.81
CA LYS A 22 -2.91 -12.10 -22.53
C LYS A 22 -1.40 -12.26 -22.67
N GLN A 23 -0.95 -12.93 -23.72
CA GLN A 23 0.48 -13.13 -23.98
C GLN A 23 1.20 -11.79 -24.18
N ASP A 24 0.62 -10.89 -24.96
CA ASP A 24 1.22 -9.59 -25.26
C ASP A 24 1.20 -8.64 -24.06
N PHE A 25 0.14 -8.67 -23.25
CA PHE A 25 0.12 -7.99 -21.94
C PHE A 25 1.26 -8.48 -21.05
N CYS A 26 1.44 -9.80 -20.91
CA CYS A 26 2.49 -10.39 -20.08
C CYS A 26 3.90 -10.03 -20.58
N LYS A 27 4.13 -10.06 -21.90
CA LYS A 27 5.41 -9.63 -22.50
C LYS A 27 5.69 -8.16 -22.20
N SER A 28 4.69 -7.30 -22.36
CA SER A 28 4.81 -5.86 -22.11
C SER A 28 5.08 -5.57 -20.64
N LEU A 29 4.34 -6.22 -19.74
CA LEU A 29 4.55 -6.12 -18.29
C LEU A 29 5.98 -6.50 -17.91
N LEU A 30 6.47 -7.64 -18.39
CA LEU A 30 7.85 -8.08 -18.13
C LEU A 30 8.87 -7.09 -18.70
N GLY A 31 8.66 -6.59 -19.91
CA GLY A 31 9.54 -5.60 -20.54
C GLY A 31 9.65 -4.31 -19.73
N LEU A 32 8.51 -3.77 -19.28
CA LEU A 32 8.46 -2.55 -18.47
C LEU A 32 9.08 -2.74 -17.09
N LEU A 33 8.79 -3.85 -16.41
CA LEU A 33 9.40 -4.14 -15.12
C LEU A 33 10.92 -4.31 -15.24
N LYS A 34 11.43 -4.95 -16.29
CA LYS A 34 12.88 -5.05 -16.55
C LYS A 34 13.53 -3.70 -16.86
N ALA A 35 12.86 -2.85 -17.63
CA ALA A 35 13.43 -1.57 -18.08
C ALA A 35 13.31 -0.45 -17.04
N ARG A 36 12.25 -0.47 -16.21
CA ARG A 36 11.87 0.66 -15.35
C ARG A 36 11.68 0.28 -13.88
N GLY A 37 11.48 -0.99 -13.56
CA GLY A 37 11.13 -1.45 -12.21
C GLY A 37 9.71 -1.08 -11.75
N CYS A 38 8.92 -0.42 -12.59
CA CYS A 38 7.54 -0.01 -12.27
C CYS A 38 6.68 0.09 -13.54
N VAL A 39 5.35 0.03 -13.36
CA VAL A 39 4.35 0.09 -14.43
C VAL A 39 3.06 0.69 -13.86
N LYS A 40 2.28 1.40 -14.68
CA LYS A 40 0.91 1.81 -14.34
C LYS A 40 -0.07 0.81 -14.91
N ILE A 41 -1.11 0.46 -14.15
CA ILE A 41 -2.15 -0.47 -14.61
C ILE A 41 -3.50 0.24 -14.57
N GLN A 42 -4.25 0.13 -15.66
CA GLN A 42 -5.66 0.54 -15.75
C GLN A 42 -6.54 -0.68 -16.02
N ASN A 43 -7.86 -0.53 -15.83
CA ASN A 43 -8.84 -1.61 -16.04
C ASN A 43 -8.49 -2.89 -15.27
N HIS A 44 -7.95 -2.73 -14.05
CA HIS A 44 -7.53 -3.83 -13.16
C HIS A 44 -8.70 -4.64 -12.56
N GLY A 45 -9.96 -4.25 -12.84
CA GLY A 45 -11.15 -4.97 -12.40
C GLY A 45 -11.61 -4.69 -10.97
N ILE A 46 -10.93 -3.80 -10.24
CA ILE A 46 -11.41 -3.35 -8.91
C ILE A 46 -12.45 -2.24 -9.15
N PRO A 47 -13.70 -2.38 -8.67
CA PRO A 47 -14.72 -1.35 -8.86
C PRO A 47 -14.33 -0.01 -8.23
N ASN A 48 -14.59 1.10 -8.93
CA ASN A 48 -14.32 2.45 -8.42
C ASN A 48 -15.03 2.73 -7.08
N GLU A 49 -16.25 2.23 -6.92
CA GLU A 49 -17.02 2.28 -5.67
C GLU A 49 -16.21 1.74 -4.47
N LYS A 50 -15.53 0.60 -4.65
CA LYS A 50 -14.71 -0.02 -3.60
C LYS A 50 -13.46 0.78 -3.29
N ILE A 51 -12.82 1.36 -4.31
CA ILE A 51 -11.67 2.25 -4.13
C ILE A 51 -12.10 3.50 -3.35
N HIS A 52 -13.22 4.12 -3.71
CA HIS A 52 -13.74 5.30 -3.03
C HIS A 52 -14.09 4.99 -1.57
N GLN A 53 -14.80 3.88 -1.32
CA GLN A 53 -15.13 3.43 0.03
C GLN A 53 -13.87 3.24 0.90
N LEU A 54 -12.82 2.61 0.36
CA LEU A 54 -11.54 2.44 1.06
C LEU A 54 -10.88 3.80 1.39
N PHE A 55 -10.84 4.72 0.43
CA PHE A 55 -10.27 6.05 0.65
C PHE A 55 -11.09 6.89 1.64
N ASP A 56 -12.42 6.77 1.64
CA ASP A 56 -13.28 7.43 2.62
C ASP A 56 -13.06 6.87 4.03
N MET A 57 -12.94 5.54 4.14
CA MET A 57 -12.74 4.89 5.43
C MET A 57 -11.36 5.21 6.02
N THR A 58 -10.31 5.18 5.21
CA THR A 58 -8.96 5.57 5.64
C THR A 58 -8.88 7.05 6.03
N ARG A 59 -9.54 7.96 5.30
CA ARG A 59 -9.66 9.37 5.71
C ARG A 59 -10.33 9.52 7.08
N LYS A 60 -11.42 8.79 7.33
CA LYS A 60 -12.11 8.81 8.63
C LYS A 60 -11.18 8.32 9.74
N PHE A 61 -10.44 7.24 9.51
CA PHE A 61 -9.46 6.71 10.46
C PHE A 61 -8.40 7.75 10.82
N PHE A 62 -7.75 8.38 9.83
CA PHE A 62 -6.66 9.33 10.09
C PHE A 62 -7.15 10.65 10.73
N ASN A 63 -8.42 11.00 10.53
CA ASN A 63 -9.09 12.12 11.20
C ASN A 63 -9.49 11.84 12.65
N LEU A 64 -9.38 10.59 13.15
CA LEU A 64 -9.65 10.28 14.55
C LEU A 64 -8.62 10.99 15.47
N PRO A 65 -9.01 11.29 16.72
CA PRO A 65 -8.05 11.74 17.73
C PRO A 65 -6.86 10.79 17.85
N PHE A 66 -5.69 11.34 18.19
CA PHE A 66 -4.45 10.55 18.33
C PHE A 66 -4.64 9.34 19.24
N GLU A 67 -5.28 9.51 20.40
CA GLU A 67 -5.53 8.43 21.37
C GLU A 67 -6.39 7.30 20.79
N GLU A 68 -7.34 7.62 19.91
CA GLU A 68 -8.17 6.63 19.24
C GLU A 68 -7.36 5.81 18.23
N LYS A 69 -6.51 6.47 17.42
CA LYS A 69 -5.60 5.78 16.48
C LYS A 69 -4.60 4.90 17.21
N MET A 70 -4.13 5.34 18.38
CA MET A 70 -3.19 4.59 19.22
C MET A 70 -3.79 3.31 19.83
N LYS A 71 -5.11 3.10 19.80
CA LYS A 71 -5.71 1.81 20.16
C LYS A 71 -5.32 0.69 19.18
N ALA A 72 -4.95 1.05 17.95
CA ALA A 72 -4.40 0.12 16.97
C ALA A 72 -2.87 0.18 16.85
N LYS A 73 -2.14 0.69 17.87
CA LYS A 73 -0.70 0.98 17.81
C LYS A 73 0.14 -0.17 17.22
N HIS A 74 1.00 0.18 16.27
CA HIS A 74 2.02 -0.71 15.74
C HIS A 74 3.00 -1.12 16.85
N PRO A 75 3.22 -2.44 17.08
CA PRO A 75 4.15 -2.91 18.10
C PRO A 75 5.59 -2.42 17.82
N PRO A 76 6.46 -2.33 18.84
CA PRO A 76 7.85 -1.93 18.64
C PRO A 76 8.70 -2.99 17.91
N GLN A 77 8.14 -4.16 17.60
CA GLN A 77 8.82 -5.21 16.85
C GLN A 77 8.69 -4.97 15.34
N ALA A 78 9.79 -5.15 14.61
CA ALA A 78 9.80 -5.01 13.15
C ALA A 78 8.88 -6.01 12.42
N ASN A 79 8.58 -7.14 13.06
CA ASN A 79 7.67 -8.15 12.55
C ASN A 79 6.72 -8.60 13.66
N PRO A 80 5.42 -8.75 13.37
CA PRO A 80 4.79 -8.47 12.07
C PRO A 80 4.43 -7.00 11.86
N ASN A 81 4.45 -6.54 10.60
CA ASN A 81 4.02 -5.19 10.28
C ASN A 81 2.48 -5.08 10.33
N ARG A 82 1.95 -4.71 11.49
CA ARG A 82 0.51 -4.55 11.79
C ARG A 82 0.24 -3.33 12.65
N GLY A 83 -0.86 -2.64 12.42
CA GLY A 83 -1.31 -1.53 13.26
C GLY A 83 -0.81 -0.16 12.81
N TYR A 84 -1.07 0.84 13.63
CA TYR A 84 -0.89 2.26 13.37
C TYR A 84 0.49 2.76 13.79
N SER A 85 1.24 3.36 12.87
CA SER A 85 2.48 4.09 13.16
C SER A 85 2.24 5.60 13.07
N TYR A 86 2.60 6.32 14.13
CA TYR A 86 2.46 7.77 14.19
C TYR A 86 3.60 8.49 13.45
N VAL A 87 3.44 9.81 13.25
CA VAL A 87 4.41 10.65 12.55
C VAL A 87 5.81 10.56 13.17
N GLY A 88 6.78 10.12 12.36
CA GLY A 88 8.17 9.96 12.76
C GLY A 88 8.50 8.69 13.54
N GLN A 89 7.54 7.77 13.74
CA GLN A 89 7.81 6.43 14.29
C GLN A 89 8.60 5.59 13.28
N GLU A 90 8.21 5.64 12.01
CA GLU A 90 8.98 5.06 10.92
C GLU A 90 10.01 6.07 10.38
N ASN A 91 11.25 5.61 10.18
CA ASN A 91 12.31 6.39 9.58
C ASN A 91 13.01 5.59 8.47
N VAL A 92 12.56 5.80 7.24
CA VAL A 92 13.14 5.17 6.03
C VAL A 92 14.60 5.59 5.81
N ALA A 93 14.99 6.78 6.27
CA ALA A 93 16.37 7.26 6.20
C ALA A 93 17.32 6.47 7.11
N SER A 94 16.82 5.79 8.15
CA SER A 94 17.63 4.87 8.96
C SER A 94 17.95 3.56 8.22
N ILE A 95 17.00 3.05 7.43
CA ILE A 95 17.11 1.79 6.69
C ILE A 95 18.08 1.92 5.51
N SER A 96 17.96 3.00 4.71
CA SER A 96 18.80 3.22 3.52
C SER A 96 20.29 3.48 3.83
N GLY A 97 20.59 3.91 5.06
CA GLY A 97 21.96 4.12 5.55
C GLY A 97 22.59 2.85 6.12
N TYR A 98 21.80 1.99 6.76
CA TYR A 98 22.27 0.77 7.43
C TYR A 98 22.99 -0.18 6.47
N GLU A 99 22.41 -0.49 5.31
CA GLU A 99 23.04 -1.37 4.30
C GLU A 99 24.32 -0.77 3.70
N LYS A 100 24.54 0.54 3.86
CA LYS A 100 25.70 1.28 3.33
C LYS A 100 26.68 1.71 4.41
N GLY A 101 26.52 1.24 5.66
CA GLY A 101 27.37 1.60 6.79
C GLY A 101 27.35 3.09 7.15
N ARG A 102 26.28 3.81 6.78
CA ARG A 102 26.11 5.24 7.09
C ARG A 102 25.29 5.40 8.37
N ASN A 103 25.60 6.45 9.12
CA ASN A 103 24.77 6.84 10.27
C ASN A 103 23.31 7.05 9.82
N PRO A 104 22.33 6.66 10.66
CA PRO A 104 20.92 6.85 10.34
C PRO A 104 20.64 8.29 9.95
N GLY A 105 19.94 8.51 8.84
CA GLY A 105 19.49 9.85 8.48
C GLY A 105 18.61 10.44 9.59
N THR A 106 18.80 11.73 9.88
CA THR A 106 18.03 12.44 10.92
C THR A 106 16.68 12.94 10.42
N THR A 107 16.44 12.90 9.10
CA THR A 107 15.17 13.24 8.48
C THR A 107 14.10 12.24 8.93
N ARG A 108 12.99 12.75 9.48
CA ARG A 108 11.83 11.96 9.85
C ARG A 108 10.76 12.10 8.78
N ASP A 109 10.10 10.99 8.45
CA ASP A 109 8.96 11.02 7.54
C ASP A 109 7.79 11.77 8.21
N ILE A 110 7.23 12.75 7.50
CA ILE A 110 5.98 13.42 7.92
C ILE A 110 4.82 12.60 7.36
N LYS A 111 4.65 11.39 7.88
CA LYS A 111 3.60 10.45 7.48
C LYS A 111 3.12 9.66 8.68
N GLU A 112 1.87 9.23 8.63
CA GLU A 112 1.31 8.20 9.49
C GLU A 112 0.86 7.02 8.62
N THR A 113 0.89 5.81 9.17
CA THR A 113 0.57 4.58 8.43
C THR A 113 -0.33 3.67 9.28
N ILE A 114 -1.13 2.84 8.61
CA ILE A 114 -1.90 1.75 9.22
C ILE A 114 -1.68 0.50 8.37
N ASP A 115 -1.07 -0.52 8.95
CA ASP A 115 -0.73 -1.75 8.26
C ASP A 115 -1.70 -2.88 8.61
N ILE A 116 -2.32 -3.42 7.56
CA ILE A 116 -3.34 -4.47 7.65
C ILE A 116 -2.92 -5.60 6.70
N GLY A 117 -2.70 -6.79 7.26
CA GLY A 117 -2.43 -8.01 6.50
C GLY A 117 -3.68 -8.81 6.18
N SER A 118 -3.46 -10.02 5.66
CA SER A 118 -4.54 -10.94 5.32
C SER A 118 -5.40 -11.28 6.54
N LYS A 119 -6.71 -11.33 6.35
CA LYS A 119 -7.66 -11.82 7.37
C LYS A 119 -7.54 -13.32 7.64
N ASN A 120 -6.88 -14.06 6.74
CA ASN A 120 -6.65 -15.50 6.82
C ASN A 120 -5.19 -15.81 7.15
N ASP A 121 -4.49 -14.90 7.81
CA ASP A 121 -3.13 -15.14 8.29
C ASP A 121 -3.19 -15.88 9.63
N ASP A 122 -2.90 -17.18 9.61
CA ASP A 122 -2.97 -18.03 10.80
C ASP A 122 -1.84 -17.78 11.80
N LEU A 123 -0.83 -16.98 11.43
CA LEU A 123 0.32 -16.67 12.28
C LEU A 123 0.15 -15.34 13.01
N VAL A 124 -0.53 -14.38 12.39
CA VAL A 124 -0.57 -12.99 12.85
C VAL A 124 -1.92 -12.34 12.60
N ASP A 125 -2.57 -11.94 13.69
CA ASP A 125 -3.77 -11.11 13.65
C ASP A 125 -3.48 -9.64 13.29
N ASN A 126 -4.47 -9.02 12.66
CA ASN A 126 -4.52 -7.57 12.47
C ASN A 126 -4.86 -6.86 13.79
N ILE A 127 -4.25 -5.70 14.02
CA ILE A 127 -4.54 -4.85 15.18
C ILE A 127 -5.57 -3.80 14.76
N TRP A 128 -6.82 -4.01 15.16
CA TRP A 128 -7.94 -3.14 14.84
C TRP A 128 -8.20 -2.14 15.97
N ILE A 129 -8.70 -0.95 15.62
CA ILE A 129 -9.38 -0.10 16.60
C ILE A 129 -10.72 -0.75 17.00
N PRO A 130 -11.26 -0.44 18.19
CA PRO A 130 -12.58 -0.91 18.58
C PRO A 130 -13.66 -0.43 17.60
N GLU A 131 -14.69 -1.26 17.39
CA GLU A 131 -15.78 -0.98 16.45
C GLU A 131 -16.51 0.33 16.79
N GLU A 132 -16.64 0.66 18.07
CA GLU A 132 -17.22 1.92 18.56
C GLU A 132 -16.39 3.16 18.21
N SER A 133 -15.10 3.00 17.93
CA SER A 133 -14.21 4.11 17.58
C SER A 133 -14.40 4.51 16.11
N LEU A 134 -14.63 3.54 15.22
CA LEU A 134 -14.99 3.76 13.83
C LEU A 134 -15.78 2.57 13.26
N PRO A 135 -17.13 2.62 13.33
CA PRO A 135 -17.96 1.51 12.87
C PRO A 135 -17.75 1.20 11.39
N GLY A 136 -17.65 -0.09 11.07
CA GLY A 136 -17.45 -0.60 9.72
C GLY A 136 -16.00 -0.58 9.24
N PHE A 137 -15.03 -0.08 10.02
CA PHE A 137 -13.62 0.00 9.58
C PHE A 137 -13.02 -1.37 9.22
N ARG A 138 -13.37 -2.43 9.97
CA ARG A 138 -12.90 -3.79 9.70
C ARG A 138 -13.61 -4.47 8.53
N ALA A 139 -14.85 -4.06 8.23
CA ALA A 139 -15.72 -4.72 7.27
C ALA A 139 -15.74 -4.06 5.88
N SER A 140 -15.16 -2.86 5.74
CA SER A 140 -15.13 -2.07 4.51
C SER A 140 -14.29 -2.67 3.40
#